data_AF-A0A017HM04-F1
#
_entry.id   AF-A0A017HM04-F1
#
_cell.length_a   1.000
_cell.length_b   1.000
_cell.length_c   1.000
_cell.angle_alpha   90.00
_cell.angle_beta   90.00
_cell.angle_gamma   90.00
#
_symmetry.space_group_name_H-M   'P 1'
#
loop_
_entity.id
_entity.type
_entity.pdbx_description
1 polymer ?
#
loop_
_entity_poly.entity_id
_entity_poly.type
_entity_poly.pdbx_seq_one_letter_code
_entity_poly.pdbx_strand_id
1 'polypeptide(L)' 'MRLGSPAATTRGLREAEFRQVGRWIIEVVDSLRATQGQGDPATEARIAHEVQALCSRFPIYQEM' A
#
# COMPACT_ATOMS: atom_id res chain seq x y z
N MET A 1 13.07 0.53 -7.67
CA MET A 1 11.89 1.29 -7.17
C MET A 1 12.39 2.43 -6.28
N ARG A 2 11.85 3.65 -6.42
CA ARG A 2 12.14 4.77 -5.49
C ARG A 2 10.83 5.21 -4.84
N LEU A 3 10.80 5.26 -3.52
CA LEU A 3 9.60 5.58 -2.73
C LEU A 3 9.81 6.91 -2.00
N GLY A 4 8.77 7.74 -1.91
CA GLY A 4 8.78 9.02 -1.22
C GLY A 4 7.62 9.13 -0.23
N SER A 5 7.90 9.54 1.00
CA SER A 5 6.91 9.78 2.04
C SER A 5 6.08 11.08 1.92
N PRO A 6 6.52 12.19 1.25
CA PRO A 6 5.83 13.48 1.33
C PRO A 6 4.32 13.43 1.03
N ALA A 7 3.92 12.73 -0.03
CA ALA A 7 2.51 12.62 -0.44
C ALA A 7 1.63 11.94 0.63
N ALA A 8 2.16 10.92 1.30
CA ALA A 8 1.45 10.19 2.35
C ALA A 8 1.48 10.95 3.69
N THR A 9 2.60 11.60 4.03
CA THR A 9 2.70 12.38 5.27
C THR A 9 1.82 13.63 5.26
N THR A 10 1.66 14.29 4.09
CA THR A 10 0.74 15.43 3.94
C THR A 10 -0.72 15.01 4.18
N ARG A 11 -1.07 13.76 3.87
CA ARG A 11 -2.40 13.18 4.14
C ARG A 11 -2.62 12.75 5.59
N GLY A 12 -1.57 12.73 6.41
CA GLY A 12 -1.65 12.37 7.83
C GLY A 12 -1.16 10.97 8.18
N LEU A 13 -0.60 10.20 7.23
CA LEU A 13 0.00 8.89 7.56
C LEU A 13 1.21 9.07 8.47
N ARG A 14 1.33 8.20 9.48
CA ARG A 14 2.45 8.16 10.43
C ARG A 14 3.16 6.81 10.34
N GLU A 15 4.11 6.59 11.24
CA GLU A 15 5.02 5.44 11.22
C GLU A 15 4.28 4.11 11.24
N ALA A 16 3.15 4.00 11.94
CA ALA A 16 2.34 2.79 11.99
C ALA A 16 1.78 2.43 10.61
N GLU A 17 1.23 3.41 9.89
CA GLU A 17 0.73 3.23 8.54
C GLU A 17 1.86 2.90 7.56
N PHE A 18 3.02 3.58 7.67
CA PHE A 18 4.17 3.30 6.81
C PHE A 18 4.76 1.89 7.04
N ARG A 19 4.75 1.38 8.28
CA ARG A 19 5.12 -0.02 8.55
C ARG A 19 4.17 -0.98 7.84
N GLN A 20 2.87 -0.69 7.84
CA GLN A 20 1.90 -1.51 7.11
C GLN A 20 2.12 -1.45 5.59
N VAL A 21 2.36 -0.27 5.03
CA VAL A 21 2.70 -0.11 3.60
C VAL A 21 3.95 -0.91 3.25
N GLY A 22 4.98 -0.89 4.10
CA GLY A 22 6.18 -1.72 3.93
C GLY A 22 5.88 -3.22 3.91
N ARG A 23 5.01 -3.70 4.81
CA ARG A 23 4.57 -5.10 4.83
C ARG A 23 3.87 -5.52 3.52
N TRP A 24 2.97 -4.69 3.01
CA TRP A 24 2.31 -4.96 1.73
C TRP A 24 3.30 -4.98 0.55
N ILE A 25 4.26 -4.07 0.53
CA ILE A 25 5.30 -4.06 -0.52
C ILE A 25 6.10 -5.37 -0.49
N ILE A 26 6.53 -5.82 0.69
CA ILE A 26 7.27 -7.08 0.85
C ILE A 26 6.41 -8.24 0.36
N GLU A 27 5.14 -8.29 0.74
CA GLU A 27 4.24 -9.38 0.36
C GLU A 27 4.04 -9.50 -1.15
N VAL A 28 3.86 -8.38 -1.87
CA VAL A 28 3.78 -8.39 -3.34
C VAL A 28 5.10 -8.84 -3.97
N VAL A 29 6.24 -8.36 -3.47
CA VAL A 29 7.55 -8.73 -4.00
C VAL A 29 7.86 -10.21 -3.75
N ASP A 30 7.51 -10.73 -2.58
CA ASP A 30 7.67 -12.15 -2.24
C ASP A 30 6.75 -13.03 -3.08
N SER A 31 5.51 -12.59 -3.31
CA SER A 31 4.59 -13.26 -4.23
C SER A 31 5.16 -13.34 -5.64
N LEU A 32 5.62 -12.21 -6.20
CA LEU A 32 6.26 -12.17 -7.51
C LEU A 32 7.46 -13.11 -7.60
N ARG A 33 8.28 -13.18 -6.54
CA ARG A 33 9.41 -14.12 -6.47
C ARG A 33 8.93 -15.57 -6.48
N ALA A 34 7.90 -15.90 -5.71
CA ALA A 34 7.36 -17.27 -5.59
C ALA A 34 6.73 -17.76 -6.91
N THR A 35 6.09 -16.86 -7.65
CA THR A 35 5.40 -17.17 -8.92
C THR A 35 6.28 -16.94 -10.16
N GLN A 36 7.60 -16.82 -9.99
CA GLN A 36 8.56 -16.55 -11.09
C GLN A 36 8.18 -15.35 -11.96
N GLY A 37 7.62 -14.30 -11.34
CA GLY A 37 7.24 -13.04 -12.00
C GLY A 37 5.80 -12.99 -12.51
N GLN A 38 4.99 -14.04 -12.34
CA GLN A 38 3.57 -14.00 -12.76
C GLN A 38 2.66 -13.20 -11.82
N GLY A 39 3.07 -13.00 -10.57
CA GLY A 39 2.24 -12.39 -9.53
C GLY A 39 1.20 -13.35 -8.98
N ASP A 40 0.50 -12.91 -7.94
CA ASP A 40 -0.65 -13.59 -7.37
C ASP A 40 -1.84 -12.63 -7.35
N PRO A 41 -2.78 -12.75 -8.31
CA PRO A 41 -3.93 -11.88 -8.40
C PRO A 41 -4.78 -11.83 -7.12
N ALA A 42 -4.83 -12.92 -6.35
CA ALA A 42 -5.61 -12.95 -5.11
C ALA A 42 -4.95 -12.09 -4.02
N THR A 43 -3.63 -12.22 -3.87
CA THR A 43 -2.85 -11.39 -2.95
C THR A 43 -2.89 -9.92 -3.35
N GLU A 44 -2.72 -9.61 -4.63
CA GLU A 44 -2.80 -8.24 -5.15
C GLU A 44 -4.18 -7.61 -4.91
N ALA A 45 -5.26 -8.34 -5.17
CA ALA A 45 -6.62 -7.86 -4.94
C ALA A 45 -6.89 -7.57 -3.46
N ARG A 46 -6.45 -8.45 -2.55
CA ARG A 46 -6.58 -8.25 -1.11
C ARG A 46 -5.81 -7.01 -0.66
N ILE A 47 -4.54 -6.89 -1.05
CA ILE A 47 -3.70 -5.74 -0.69
C ILE A 47 -4.29 -4.44 -1.25
N ALA A 48 -4.78 -4.45 -2.49
CA ALA A 48 -5.42 -3.28 -3.09
C ALA A 48 -6.64 -2.82 -2.27
N HIS A 49 -7.48 -3.75 -1.82
CA HIS A 49 -8.63 -3.44 -0.97
C HIS A 49 -8.19 -2.86 0.39
N GLU A 50 -7.17 -3.43 1.03
CA GLU A 50 -6.64 -2.91 2.30
C GLU A 50 -5.99 -1.53 2.15
N VAL A 51 -5.28 -1.29 1.04
CA VAL A 51 -4.70 0.03 0.70
C VAL A 51 -5.80 1.07 0.51
N GLN A 52 -6.88 0.72 -0.18
CA GLN A 52 -8.04 1.59 -0.33
C GLN A 52 -8.67 1.92 1.02
N ALA A 53 -8.90 0.90 1.86
CA ALA A 53 -9.45 1.10 3.20
C ALA A 53 -8.56 2.02 4.07
N LEU A 54 -7.23 1.88 3.97
CA LEU A 54 -6.29 2.79 4.63
C LEU A 54 -6.41 4.22 4.06
N CYS A 55 -6.44 4.37 2.74
CA CYS A 55 -6.54 5.67 2.08
C CYS A 55 -7.83 6.41 2.44
N SER A 56 -8.95 5.70 2.60
CA SER A 56 -10.23 6.30 2.98
C SER A 56 -10.24 6.90 4.39
N ARG A 57 -9.33 6.46 5.27
CA ARG A 57 -9.14 7.07 6.60
C ARG A 57 -8.42 8.42 6.54
N PHE A 58 -7.77 8.73 5.42
CA PHE A 58 -6.96 9.94 5.20
C PHE A 58 -7.37 10.62 3.88
N PRO A 59 -8.58 11.20 3.81
CA PRO A 59 -9.11 11.84 2.60
C PRO A 59 -8.28 13.07 2.22
N ILE A 60 -8.10 13.29 0.91
CA ILE A 60 -7.32 14.42 0.37
C ILE A 60 -8.20 15.67 0.19
N TYR A 61 -9.47 15.48 -0.18
CA TYR A 61 -10.45 16.54 -0.39
C TYR A 61 -11.61 16.28 0.57
N GLN A 62 -11.79 17.14 1.56
CA GLN A 62 -12.83 16.96 2.58
C GLN A 62 -14.17 17.59 2.19
N GLU A 63 -14.24 18.31 1.06
CA GLU A 63 -15.40 19.14 0.66
C GLU A 63 -15.78 18.98 -0.82
N MET A 64 -15.81 17.74 -1.33
CA MET A 64 -16.53 17.41 -2.58
C MET A 64 -17.54 16.31 -2.33
#